data_AF-A0A7X3VQS2-F1
#
_entry.id   AF-A0A7X3VQS2-F1
#
_cell.length_a   1.000
_cell.length_b   1.000
_cell.length_c   1.000
_cell.angle_alpha   90.00
_cell.angle_beta   90.00
_cell.angle_gamma   90.00
#
_symmetry.space_group_name_H-M   'P 1'
#
loop_
_entity.id
_entity.type
_entity.pdbx_description
1 polymer ?
#
loop_
_entity_poly.entity_id
_entity_poly.type
_entity_poly.pdbx_seq_one_letter_code
_entity_poly.pdbx_strand_id
1 'polypeptide(L)'
;MGNGRLLLILLLCSLFQACGGLKLIDVSKSSAALQLTTAQQETIHPKLKLIRDIVEDYDFEKKQLEADYQVFRAGITQRQYSRYEDRFTDTRTRRDLYEFREEARKFLRQRDIYLNEIKEIIEEVAAELTSDQRVKLADMKLPKLEVPLMLQRDPYSELRYIPNHPLGGANIF
;
A
#
# COMPACT_ATOMS: atom_id res chain seq x y z
N MET A 1 14.78 -35.64 -31.30
CA MET A 1 14.97 -34.22 -30.93
C MET A 1 14.06 -33.83 -29.74
N GLY A 2 14.16 -34.51 -28.59
CA GLY A 2 13.08 -34.48 -27.58
C GLY A 2 13.39 -33.90 -26.19
N ASN A 3 14.61 -34.02 -25.66
CA ASN A 3 14.81 -33.80 -24.21
C ASN A 3 15.60 -32.53 -23.87
N GLY A 4 16.40 -32.00 -24.79
CA GLY A 4 17.19 -30.79 -24.55
C GLY A 4 16.34 -29.51 -24.46
N ARG A 5 15.28 -29.40 -25.26
CA ARG A 5 14.37 -28.24 -25.23
C ARG A 5 13.55 -28.15 -23.94
N LEU A 6 13.16 -29.30 -23.37
CA LEU A 6 12.33 -29.35 -22.17
C LEU A 6 13.13 -28.99 -20.90
N LEU A 7 14.39 -29.43 -20.83
CA LEU A 7 15.34 -29.00 -19.79
C LEU A 7 15.66 -27.50 -19.86
N LEU A 8 15.82 -26.95 -21.06
CA LEU A 8 16.13 -25.54 -21.26
C LEU A 8 14.93 -24.63 -20.91
N ILE A 9 13.70 -25.09 -21.18
CA ILE A 9 12.47 -24.38 -20.79
C ILE A 9 12.28 -24.41 -19.26
N LEU A 10 12.54 -25.55 -18.59
CA LEU A 10 12.46 -25.63 -17.13
C LEU A 10 13.52 -24.75 -16.42
N LEU A 11 14.72 -24.66 -17.00
CA LEU A 11 15.81 -23.83 -16.48
C LEU A 11 15.61 -22.32 -16.73
N LEU A 12 14.89 -21.95 -17.79
CA LEU A 12 14.45 -20.58 -18.04
C LEU A 12 13.27 -20.18 -17.15
N CYS A 13 12.34 -21.10 -16.85
CA CYS A 13 11.22 -20.84 -15.94
C CYS A 13 11.67 -20.59 -14.49
N SER A 14 12.75 -21.22 -14.01
CA SER A 14 13.29 -20.95 -12.67
C SER A 14 13.99 -19.59 -12.57
N LEU A 15 14.57 -19.09 -13.66
CA LEU A 15 15.20 -17.77 -13.70
C LEU A 15 14.18 -16.62 -13.75
N PHE A 16 13.00 -16.82 -14.34
CA PHE A 16 11.93 -15.81 -14.35
C PHE A 16 11.17 -15.67 -13.02
N GLN A 17 11.27 -16.64 -12.10
CA GLN A 17 10.68 -16.51 -10.77
C GLN A 17 11.54 -15.69 -9.78
N ALA A 18 12.79 -15.36 -10.15
CA ALA A 18 13.72 -14.64 -9.28
C ALA A 18 13.66 -13.10 -9.38
N CYS A 19 12.78 -12.53 -10.20
CA CYS A 19 12.60 -11.07 -10.31
C CYS A 19 11.47 -10.49 -9.43
N GLY A 20 10.94 -11.29 -8.49
CA GLY A 20 10.04 -10.82 -7.43
C GLY A 20 10.77 -10.85 -6.09
N GLY A 21 11.52 -9.80 -5.76
CA GLY A 21 12.22 -9.72 -4.47
C GLY A 21 11.31 -10.16 -3.30
N LEU A 22 11.84 -11.05 -2.46
CA LEU A 22 11.08 -11.78 -1.45
C LEU A 22 10.43 -10.79 -0.48
N LYS A 23 9.10 -10.85 -0.35
CA LYS A 23 8.35 -9.96 0.53
C LYS A 23 8.32 -10.54 1.94
N LEU A 24 8.60 -9.72 2.94
CA LEU A 24 8.61 -10.12 4.35
C LEU A 24 7.28 -10.77 4.80
N ILE A 25 6.16 -10.31 4.22
CA ILE A 25 4.79 -10.75 4.55
C ILE A 25 4.45 -12.19 4.13
N ASP A 26 5.27 -12.83 3.28
CA ASP A 26 5.10 -14.25 2.97
C ASP A 26 5.83 -15.09 4.03
N VAL A 27 5.14 -15.34 5.16
CA VAL A 27 5.71 -16.00 6.36
C VAL A 27 6.50 -17.26 6.01
N SER A 28 5.94 -18.11 5.13
CA SER A 28 6.55 -19.36 4.71
C SER A 28 7.88 -19.15 3.96
N LYS A 29 7.88 -18.23 2.99
CA LYS A 29 9.08 -17.92 2.20
C LYS A 29 10.11 -17.14 2.99
N SER A 30 9.67 -16.22 3.85
CA SER A 30 10.52 -15.44 4.73
C SER A 30 11.24 -16.32 5.75
N SER A 31 10.52 -17.27 6.36
CA SER A 31 11.11 -18.25 7.28
C SER A 31 12.18 -19.12 6.61
N ALA A 32 11.92 -19.54 5.37
CA ALA A 32 12.88 -20.34 4.60
C ALA A 32 14.12 -19.52 4.18
N ALA A 33 13.91 -18.28 3.74
CA ALA A 33 14.99 -17.38 3.32
C ALA A 33 15.90 -16.98 4.49
N LEU A 34 15.32 -16.72 5.66
CA LEU A 34 16.06 -16.41 6.89
C LEU A 34 16.66 -17.67 7.55
N GLN A 35 16.33 -18.88 7.06
CA GLN A 35 16.81 -20.14 7.63
C GLN A 35 16.54 -20.21 9.14
N LEU A 36 15.32 -19.86 9.55
CA LEU A 36 14.95 -19.80 10.98
C LEU A 36 15.01 -21.19 11.62
N THR A 37 15.59 -21.28 12.82
CA THR A 37 15.49 -22.47 13.66
C THR A 37 14.06 -22.66 14.16
N THR A 38 13.70 -23.84 14.65
CA THR A 38 12.36 -24.10 15.20
C THR A 38 12.01 -23.13 16.34
N ALA A 39 12.95 -22.86 17.25
CA ALA A 39 12.77 -21.90 18.33
C ALA A 39 12.54 -20.46 17.79
N GLN A 40 13.29 -20.05 16.76
CA GLN A 40 13.07 -18.76 16.11
C GLN A 40 11.73 -18.70 15.36
N GLN A 41 11.27 -19.82 14.77
CA GLN A 41 9.98 -19.85 14.08
C GLN A 41 8.81 -19.62 15.04
N GLU A 42 8.85 -20.23 16.22
CA GLU A 42 7.83 -20.04 17.26
C GLU A 42 7.68 -18.58 17.70
N THR A 43 8.79 -17.82 17.74
CA THR A 43 8.78 -16.40 18.14
C THR A 43 8.54 -15.44 16.97
N ILE A 44 9.06 -15.73 15.77
CA ILE A 44 9.07 -14.82 14.62
C ILE A 44 7.82 -14.99 13.74
N HIS A 45 7.29 -16.20 13.56
CA HIS A 45 6.08 -16.42 12.74
C HIS A 45 4.88 -15.58 13.18
N PRO A 46 4.50 -15.49 14.47
CA PRO A 46 3.38 -14.64 14.88
C PRO A 46 3.63 -13.16 14.57
N LYS A 47 4.88 -12.69 14.66
CA LYS A 47 5.27 -11.31 14.33
C LYS A 47 5.15 -11.01 12.84
N LEU A 48 5.64 -11.92 11.99
CA LEU A 48 5.50 -11.81 10.53
C LEU A 48 4.03 -11.86 10.11
N LYS A 49 3.22 -12.67 10.80
CA LYS A 49 1.78 -12.71 10.60
C LYS A 49 1.12 -11.37 10.95
N LEU A 50 1.48 -10.76 12.08
CA LEU A 50 0.96 -9.45 12.47
C LEU A 50 1.28 -8.38 11.43
N ILE A 51 2.50 -8.34 10.89
CA ILE A 51 2.86 -7.42 9.79
C ILE A 51 1.96 -7.66 8.57
N ARG A 52 1.70 -8.92 8.22
CA ARG A 52 0.81 -9.24 7.09
C ARG A 52 -0.62 -8.77 7.35
N ASP A 53 -1.15 -9.02 8.54
CA ASP A 53 -2.50 -8.65 8.91
C ASP A 53 -2.67 -7.11 8.86
N ILE A 54 -1.68 -6.34 9.36
CA ILE A 54 -1.65 -4.86 9.22
C ILE A 54 -1.69 -4.42 7.75
N VAL A 55 -0.93 -5.08 6.87
CA VAL A 55 -0.89 -4.75 5.44
C VAL A 55 -2.22 -5.06 4.76
N GLU A 56 -2.86 -6.17 5.12
CA GLU A 56 -4.17 -6.56 4.60
C GLU A 56 -5.27 -5.57 5.04
N ASP A 57 -5.26 -5.16 6.30
CA ASP A 57 -6.18 -4.14 6.83
C ASP A 57 -5.98 -2.80 6.11
N TYR A 58 -4.73 -2.36 5.95
CA TYR A 58 -4.40 -1.15 5.19
C TYR A 58 -4.89 -1.21 3.74
N ASP A 59 -4.67 -2.34 3.05
CA ASP A 59 -5.10 -2.53 1.66
C ASP A 59 -6.63 -2.55 1.54
N PHE A 60 -7.33 -3.04 2.56
CA PHE A 60 -8.79 -2.99 2.64
C PHE A 60 -9.28 -1.53 2.79
N GLU A 61 -8.77 -0.79 3.77
CA GLU A 61 -9.13 0.61 4.00
C GLU A 61 -8.81 1.49 2.79
N LYS A 62 -7.66 1.24 2.15
CA LYS A 62 -7.26 1.90 0.91
C LYS A 62 -8.32 1.73 -0.18
N LYS A 63 -8.78 0.51 -0.42
CA LYS A 63 -9.82 0.23 -1.43
C LYS A 63 -11.15 0.90 -1.08
N GLN A 64 -11.51 0.93 0.19
CA GLN A 64 -12.72 1.62 0.65
C GLN A 64 -12.64 3.11 0.34
N LEU A 65 -11.53 3.77 0.72
CA LEU A 65 -11.31 5.19 0.45
C LEU A 65 -11.28 5.51 -1.05
N GLU A 66 -10.70 4.63 -1.87
CA GLU A 66 -10.71 4.76 -3.33
C GLU A 66 -12.14 4.64 -3.89
N ALA A 67 -12.97 3.73 -3.37
CA ALA A 67 -14.37 3.60 -3.76
C ALA A 67 -15.18 4.86 -3.39
N ASP A 68 -15.01 5.36 -2.16
CA ASP A 68 -15.69 6.56 -1.67
C ASP A 68 -15.30 7.78 -2.51
N TYR A 69 -14.04 7.88 -2.93
CA TYR A 69 -13.57 8.90 -3.86
C TYR A 69 -14.26 8.84 -5.23
N GLN A 70 -14.44 7.64 -5.80
CA GLN A 70 -15.13 7.49 -7.09
C GLN A 70 -16.60 7.90 -7.00
N VAL A 71 -17.28 7.52 -5.91
CA VAL A 71 -18.68 7.91 -5.66
C VAL A 71 -18.78 9.44 -5.53
N PHE A 72 -17.89 10.06 -4.75
CA PHE A 72 -17.83 11.51 -4.60
C PHE A 72 -17.62 12.21 -5.95
N ARG A 73 -16.67 11.74 -6.75
CA ARG A 73 -16.37 12.31 -8.08
C ARG A 73 -17.53 12.14 -9.06
N ALA A 74 -18.19 10.98 -9.07
CA ALA A 74 -19.37 10.73 -9.90
C ALA A 74 -20.51 11.68 -9.52
N GLY A 75 -20.75 11.87 -8.23
CA GLY A 75 -21.73 12.82 -7.70
C GLY A 75 -21.46 14.28 -8.12
N ILE A 76 -20.20 14.72 -8.10
CA ILE A 76 -19.82 16.03 -8.62
C ILE A 76 -20.10 16.14 -10.13
N THR A 77 -19.71 15.14 -10.90
CA THR A 77 -19.84 15.14 -12.37
C THR A 77 -21.31 15.19 -12.80
N GLN A 78 -22.17 14.37 -12.18
CA GLN A 78 -23.61 14.37 -12.45
C GLN A 78 -24.26 15.72 -12.14
N ARG A 79 -23.84 16.38 -11.05
CA ARG A 79 -24.33 17.71 -10.65
C ARG A 79 -23.81 18.85 -11.53
N GLN A 80 -22.68 18.68 -12.21
CA GLN A 80 -22.20 19.64 -13.21
C GLN A 80 -23.06 19.64 -14.47
N TYR A 81 -23.57 18.48 -14.89
CA TYR A 81 -24.53 18.41 -16.00
C TYR A 81 -25.88 19.04 -15.66
N SER A 82 -26.35 18.93 -14.40
CA SER A 82 -27.57 19.62 -13.94
C SER A 82 -27.37 21.12 -13.67
N ARG A 83 -26.13 21.62 -13.70
CA ARG A 83 -25.79 23.03 -13.41
C ARG A 83 -26.16 24.01 -14.53
N TYR A 84 -26.64 23.50 -15.67
CA TYR A 84 -27.32 24.32 -16.68
C TYR A 84 -28.76 24.69 -16.28
N GLU A 85 -29.31 24.11 -15.21
CA GLU A 85 -30.69 24.38 -14.79
C GLU A 85 -30.84 25.23 -13.52
N ASP A 86 -29.86 25.29 -12.60
CA ASP A 86 -30.04 26.14 -11.41
C ASP A 86 -28.75 26.74 -10.83
N ARG A 87 -28.81 28.05 -10.58
CA ARG A 87 -27.79 28.82 -9.86
C ARG A 87 -27.90 28.49 -8.37
N PHE A 88 -26.74 28.27 -7.75
CA PHE A 88 -26.32 28.60 -6.38
C PHE A 88 -25.49 27.47 -5.76
N THR A 89 -24.41 27.91 -5.12
CA THR A 89 -23.40 27.15 -4.40
C THR A 89 -24.03 26.24 -3.33
N ASP A 90 -24.15 24.96 -3.65
CA ASP A 90 -24.73 23.93 -2.80
C ASP A 90 -23.85 23.65 -1.57
N THR A 91 -24.37 24.01 -0.39
CA THR A 91 -23.73 23.80 0.92
C THR A 91 -23.50 22.32 1.22
N ARG A 92 -24.30 21.43 0.64
CA ARG A 92 -24.18 19.97 0.79
C ARG A 92 -22.88 19.45 0.18
N THR A 93 -22.57 19.88 -1.04
CA THR A 93 -21.31 19.49 -1.73
C THR A 93 -20.06 19.93 -0.95
N ARG A 94 -20.11 21.07 -0.25
CA ARG A 94 -19.02 21.52 0.64
C ARG A 94 -18.87 20.62 1.87
N ARG A 95 -19.98 20.11 2.44
CA ARG A 95 -19.94 19.16 3.57
C ARG A 95 -19.39 17.81 3.13
N ASP A 96 -19.89 17.26 2.03
CA ASP A 96 -19.41 15.99 1.45
C ASP A 96 -17.89 16.03 1.20
N LEU A 97 -17.37 17.15 0.67
CA LEU A 97 -15.93 17.35 0.46
C LEU A 97 -15.15 17.41 1.78
N TYR A 98 -15.71 18.07 2.79
CA TYR A 98 -15.06 18.19 4.10
C TYR A 98 -14.97 16.83 4.78
N GLU A 99 -16.05 16.05 4.75
CA GLU A 99 -16.10 14.69 5.30
C GLU A 99 -15.07 13.79 4.63
N PHE A 100 -15.02 13.77 3.30
CA PHE A 100 -14.01 13.00 2.56
C PHE A 100 -12.58 13.42 2.91
N ARG A 101 -12.31 14.72 3.08
CA ARG A 101 -10.98 15.23 3.48
C ARG A 101 -10.60 14.79 4.89
N GLU A 102 -11.55 14.76 5.81
CA GLU A 102 -11.31 14.27 7.17
C GLU A 102 -11.03 12.76 7.18
N GLU A 103 -11.74 11.98 6.37
CA GLU A 103 -11.46 10.54 6.18
C GLU A 103 -10.07 10.31 5.57
N ALA A 104 -9.72 11.04 4.52
CA ALA A 104 -8.39 10.97 3.92
C ALA A 104 -7.28 11.33 4.93
N ARG A 105 -7.48 12.34 5.79
CA ARG A 105 -6.53 12.69 6.86
C ARG A 105 -6.42 11.60 7.92
N LYS A 106 -7.52 10.97 8.31
CA LYS A 106 -7.52 9.83 9.24
C LYS A 106 -6.74 8.66 8.64
N PHE A 107 -7.01 8.31 7.39
CA PHE A 107 -6.29 7.27 6.67
C PHE A 107 -4.77 7.53 6.59
N LEU A 108 -4.35 8.76 6.28
CA LEU A 108 -2.93 9.13 6.26
C LEU A 108 -2.27 9.03 7.64
N ARG A 109 -2.94 9.45 8.72
CA ARG A 109 -2.42 9.28 10.09
C ARG A 109 -2.30 7.80 10.47
N GLN A 110 -3.31 7.01 10.12
CA GLN A 110 -3.32 5.56 10.40
C GLN A 110 -2.22 4.83 9.65
N ARG A 111 -1.94 5.23 8.40
CA ARG A 111 -0.78 4.76 7.65
C ARG A 111 0.53 4.95 8.43
N ASP A 112 0.75 6.14 9.00
CA ASP A 112 1.98 6.43 9.73
C ASP A 112 2.08 5.61 11.02
N ILE A 113 0.94 5.37 11.69
CA ILE A 113 0.85 4.45 12.84
C ILE A 113 1.26 3.03 12.42
N TYR A 114 0.68 2.50 11.34
CA TYR A 114 1.01 1.17 10.84
C TYR A 114 2.46 1.05 10.37
N LEU A 115 3.04 2.08 9.77
CA LEU A 115 4.45 2.09 9.41
C LEU A 115 5.35 2.00 10.64
N ASN A 116 5.02 2.72 11.72
CA ASN A 116 5.76 2.65 12.97
C ASN A 116 5.62 1.28 13.63
N GLU A 117 4.42 0.72 13.67
CA GLU A 117 4.16 -0.61 14.23
C GLU A 117 4.92 -1.70 13.46
N ILE A 118 4.86 -1.69 12.12
CA ILE A 118 5.63 -2.61 11.28
C ILE A 118 7.14 -2.46 11.57
N LYS A 119 7.63 -1.23 11.73
CA LYS A 119 9.03 -0.97 12.04
C LYS A 119 9.43 -1.56 13.39
N GLU A 120 8.64 -1.34 14.43
CA GLU A 120 8.87 -1.90 15.77
C GLU A 120 8.90 -3.43 15.72
N ILE A 121 7.93 -4.06 15.03
CA ILE A 121 7.91 -5.52 14.88
C ILE A 121 9.16 -6.02 14.13
N ILE A 122 9.63 -5.31 13.10
CA ILE A 122 10.86 -5.66 12.38
C ILE A 122 12.09 -5.57 13.29
N GLU A 123 12.18 -4.55 14.14
CA GLU A 123 13.27 -4.40 15.10
C GLU A 123 13.27 -5.56 16.11
N GLU A 124 12.09 -5.96 16.59
CA GLU A 124 11.96 -7.13 17.45
C GLU A 124 12.34 -8.44 16.74
N VAL A 125 11.94 -8.61 15.47
CA VAL A 125 12.35 -9.78 14.68
C VAL A 125 13.87 -9.77 14.51
N ALA A 126 14.47 -8.62 14.18
CA ALA A 126 15.92 -8.51 14.02
C ALA A 126 16.67 -8.86 15.31
N ALA A 127 16.13 -8.52 16.49
CA ALA A 127 16.74 -8.86 17.78
C ALA A 127 16.89 -10.38 17.97
N GLU A 128 15.93 -11.17 17.49
CA GLU A 128 15.90 -12.64 17.57
C GLU A 128 16.79 -13.33 16.50
N LEU A 129 17.27 -12.57 15.52
CA LEU A 129 18.11 -13.07 14.43
C LEU A 129 19.61 -12.98 14.74
N THR A 130 20.38 -13.91 14.18
CA THR A 130 21.85 -13.84 14.14
C THR A 130 22.34 -12.72 13.23
N SER A 131 23.62 -12.34 13.32
CA SER A 131 24.22 -11.31 12.44
C SER A 131 23.99 -11.60 10.96
N ASP A 132 24.19 -12.85 10.54
CA ASP A 132 24.09 -13.26 9.14
C ASP A 132 22.65 -13.25 8.65
N GLN A 133 21.70 -13.61 9.53
CA GLN A 133 20.28 -13.54 9.23
C GLN A 133 19.78 -12.09 9.13
N ARG A 134 20.34 -11.16 9.92
CA ARG A 134 19.99 -9.72 9.83
C ARG A 134 20.41 -9.11 8.50
N VAL A 135 21.55 -9.52 7.94
CA VAL A 135 21.96 -9.10 6.58
C VAL A 135 20.92 -9.57 5.56
N LYS A 136 20.50 -10.84 5.64
CA LYS A 136 19.45 -11.37 4.76
C LYS A 136 18.11 -10.65 4.94
N LEU A 137 17.76 -10.26 6.18
CA LEU A 137 16.55 -9.48 6.47
C LEU A 137 16.61 -8.10 5.80
N ALA A 138 17.77 -7.44 5.81
CA ALA A 138 17.95 -6.14 5.16
C ALA A 138 17.81 -6.20 3.64
N ASP A 139 18.15 -7.35 3.03
CA ASP A 139 17.98 -7.60 1.59
C ASP A 139 16.52 -7.93 1.21
N MET A 140 15.65 -8.24 2.18
CA MET A 140 14.24 -8.52 1.93
C MET A 140 13.45 -7.25 1.64
N LYS A 141 12.43 -7.37 0.77
CA LYS A 141 11.51 -6.27 0.52
C LYS A 141 10.54 -6.11 1.68
N LEU A 142 10.66 -4.99 2.39
CA LEU A 142 9.68 -4.55 3.38
C LEU A 142 8.33 -4.24 2.70
N PRO A 143 7.20 -4.51 3.37
CA PRO A 143 5.90 -4.10 2.87
C PRO A 143 5.85 -2.58 2.73
N LYS A 144 5.23 -2.11 1.65
CA LYS A 144 5.03 -0.68 1.39
C LYS A 144 3.55 -0.36 1.54
N LEU A 145 3.23 0.54 2.46
CA LEU A 145 1.89 1.12 2.58
C LEU A 145 1.82 2.30 1.61
N GLU A 146 1.39 2.03 0.37
CA GLU A 146 1.39 3.02 -0.71
C GLU A 146 0.19 3.97 -0.62
N VAL A 147 0.49 5.26 -0.54
CA VAL A 147 -0.52 6.33 -0.58
C VAL A 147 -1.31 6.25 -1.91
N PRO A 148 -2.65 6.21 -1.86
CA PRO A 148 -3.48 6.21 -3.06
C PRO A 148 -3.20 7.40 -3.97
N LEU A 149 -3.25 7.20 -5.28
CA LEU A 149 -2.90 8.23 -6.27
C LEU A 149 -3.67 9.54 -6.08
N MET A 150 -4.96 9.48 -5.70
CA MET A 150 -5.76 10.69 -5.48
C MET A 150 -5.28 11.54 -4.31
N LEU A 151 -4.56 10.97 -3.35
CA LEU A 151 -3.98 11.67 -2.21
C LEU A 151 -2.51 12.06 -2.42
N GLN A 152 -1.85 11.49 -3.42
CA GLN A 152 -0.47 11.84 -3.73
C GLN A 152 -0.38 13.29 -4.20
N ARG A 153 0.64 14.01 -3.74
CA ARG A 153 0.88 15.38 -4.17
C ARG A 153 1.21 15.37 -5.67
N ASP A 154 0.38 16.02 -6.48
CA ASP A 154 0.63 16.12 -7.93
C ASP A 154 1.96 16.85 -8.14
N PRO A 155 3.00 16.18 -8.70
CA PRO A 155 4.29 16.81 -8.94
C PRO A 155 4.22 17.91 -10.01
N TYR A 156 3.12 17.96 -10.78
CA TYR A 156 2.84 19.00 -11.77
C TYR A 156 1.73 19.96 -11.32
N SER A 157 1.36 19.96 -10.05
CA SER A 157 0.37 20.88 -9.47
C SER A 157 0.62 22.35 -9.82
N GLU A 158 1.88 22.75 -9.91
CA GLU A 158 2.29 24.11 -10.29
C GLU A 158 2.12 24.40 -11.79
N LEU A 159 2.11 23.36 -12.64
CA LEU A 159 2.11 23.47 -14.10
C LEU A 159 0.75 23.12 -14.74
N ARG A 160 -0.08 22.33 -14.04
CA ARG A 160 -1.44 21.96 -14.49
C ARG A 160 -2.46 22.52 -13.52
N TYR A 161 -3.00 23.69 -13.86
CA TYR A 161 -4.31 24.05 -13.34
C TYR A 161 -5.30 22.99 -13.84
N ILE A 162 -5.75 22.10 -12.97
CA ILE A 162 -6.89 21.21 -13.22
C ILE A 162 -8.11 21.88 -12.61
N PRO A 163 -8.94 22.60 -13.41
CA PRO A 163 -10.20 23.11 -12.91
C PRO A 163 -11.01 21.92 -12.39
N ASN A 164 -11.50 22.02 -11.15
CA ASN A 164 -12.34 21.02 -10.48
C ASN A 164 -11.64 19.74 -9.97
N HIS A 165 -10.34 19.75 -9.66
CA HIS A 165 -9.79 18.65 -8.84
C HIS A 165 -10.50 18.67 -7.46
N PRO A 166 -11.25 17.61 -7.09
CA PRO A 166 -12.08 17.62 -5.88
C PRO A 166 -11.28 17.96 -4.62
N LEU A 167 -10.01 17.58 -4.58
CA LEU A 167 -9.15 17.78 -3.42
C LEU A 167 -8.36 19.10 -3.43
N GLY A 168 -8.48 19.89 -4.49
CA GLY A 168 -7.69 21.10 -4.72
C GLY A 168 -6.35 20.79 -5.36
N GLY A 169 -5.93 21.60 -6.34
CA GLY A 169 -4.71 21.38 -7.12
C GLY A 169 -3.39 21.47 -6.34
N ALA A 170 -3.44 21.73 -5.03
CA ALA A 170 -2.30 21.60 -4.14
C ALA A 170 -2.74 20.71 -2.98
N ASN A 171 -2.33 19.44 -3.02
CA ASN A 171 -2.38 18.56 -1.85
C ASN A 171 -1.37 19.10 -0.83
N ILE A 172 -1.80 20.11 -0.06
CA ILE A 172 -1.17 20.52 1.18
C ILE A 172 -1.85 19.70 2.26
N PHE A 173 -1.33 18.49 2.46
CA PHE A 173 -1.51 17.70 3.68
C PHE A 173 -0.22 17.80 4.48
#